data_AF-A0A0N0TPJ2-F1
#
_entry.id   AF-A0A0N0TPJ2-F1
#
_cell.length_a   1.000
_cell.length_b   1.000
_cell.length_c   1.000
_cell.angle_alpha   90.00
_cell.angle_beta   90.00
_cell.angle_gamma   90.00
#
_symmetry.space_group_name_H-M   'P 1'
#
loop_
_entity.id
_entity.type
_entity.pdbx_description
1 polymer ?
#
loop_
_entity_poly.entity_id
_entity_poly.type
_entity_poly.pdbx_seq_one_letter_code
_entity_poly.pdbx_strand_id
1 'polypeptide(L)'
;MLRQRQGRHLDTWIAHAQASDIQQMQGFAAGLLKDYDAVRNGLTLAWSSGAVEGAVGRLKSIKRQMYGRANFDLLRRRVLLNS
;
A
#
# COMPACT_ATOMS: atom_id res chain seq x y z
N MET A 1 15.10 2.87 5.68
CA MET A 1 14.82 2.67 4.23
C MET A 1 13.65 3.51 3.73
N LEU A 2 12.43 3.32 4.22
CA LEU A 2 11.21 3.97 3.68
C LEU A 2 11.22 5.51 3.76
N ARG A 3 11.34 6.09 4.97
CA ARG A 3 11.30 7.55 5.17
C ARG A 3 12.48 8.30 4.55
N GLN A 4 13.62 7.63 4.45
CA GLN A 4 14.88 8.20 3.96
C GLN A 4 15.11 7.90 2.47
N ARG A 5 14.14 7.27 1.78
CA ARG A 5 14.22 6.87 0.37
C ARG A 5 15.52 6.15 -0.01
N GLN A 6 15.89 5.15 0.80
CA GLN A 6 17.13 4.37 0.60
C GLN A 6 16.83 3.01 -0.04
N GLY A 7 16.25 3.00 -1.25
CA GLY A 7 15.97 1.77 -2.00
C GLY A 7 17.20 0.91 -2.29
N ARG A 8 18.41 1.49 -2.26
CA ARG A 8 19.69 0.77 -2.40
C ARG A 8 19.94 -0.33 -1.35
N HIS A 9 19.27 -0.26 -0.20
CA HIS A 9 19.44 -1.25 0.86
C HIS A 9 18.38 -2.36 0.81
N LEU A 10 17.47 -2.32 -0.18
CA LEU A 10 16.38 -3.28 -0.32
C LEU A 10 16.90 -4.72 -0.46
N ASP A 11 17.93 -4.93 -1.27
CA ASP A 11 18.50 -6.27 -1.51
C ASP A 11 19.05 -6.90 -0.23
N THR A 12 19.83 -6.12 0.52
CA THR A 12 20.37 -6.55 1.82
C THR A 12 19.24 -6.89 2.79
N TRP A 13 18.19 -6.07 2.83
CA TRP A 13 17.05 -6.32 3.70
C TRP A 13 16.28 -7.58 3.32
N ILE A 14 16.02 -7.79 2.02
CA ILE A 14 15.35 -9.00 1.51
C ILE A 14 16.18 -10.24 1.85
N ALA A 15 17.50 -10.21 1.69
CA ALA A 15 18.37 -11.32 2.04
C ALA A 15 18.29 -11.68 3.53
N HIS A 16 18.30 -10.67 4.43
CA HIS A 16 18.11 -10.90 5.87
C HIS A 16 16.71 -11.46 6.19
N ALA A 17 15.67 -10.95 5.53
CA ALA A 17 14.29 -11.41 5.72
C ALA A 17 14.11 -12.87 5.28
N GLN A 18 14.74 -13.28 4.17
CA GLN A 18 14.76 -14.66 3.69
C GLN A 18 15.56 -15.60 4.59
N ALA A 19 16.64 -15.12 5.19
CA ALA A 19 17.46 -15.90 6.13
C ALA A 19 16.89 -15.95 7.56
N SER A 20 15.78 -15.26 7.83
CA SER A 20 15.15 -15.28 9.17
C SER A 20 14.38 -16.58 9.39
N ASP A 21 14.28 -17.04 10.64
CA ASP A 21 13.49 -18.22 11.02
C ASP A 21 11.97 -17.95 11.07
N ILE A 22 11.52 -16.78 10.60
CA ILE A 22 10.10 -16.38 10.61
C ILE A 22 9.51 -16.64 9.23
N GLN A 23 8.71 -17.69 9.09
CA GLN A 23 8.11 -18.09 7.82
C GLN A 23 7.31 -16.94 7.15
N GLN A 24 6.62 -16.12 7.94
CA GLN A 24 5.88 -14.97 7.43
C GLN A 24 6.81 -13.90 6.82
N MET A 25 8.01 -13.73 7.39
CA MET A 25 9.00 -12.78 6.91
C MET A 25 9.63 -13.27 5.60
N GLN A 26 9.94 -14.56 5.52
CA GLN A 26 10.39 -15.20 4.28
C GLN A 26 9.34 -15.06 3.16
N GLY A 27 8.07 -15.35 3.48
CA GLY A 27 6.95 -15.20 2.54
C GLY A 27 6.74 -13.75 2.10
N PHE A 28 6.87 -12.80 3.02
CA PHE A 28 6.81 -11.37 2.69
C PHE A 28 7.95 -10.96 1.75
N ALA A 29 9.18 -11.38 2.03
CA ALA A 29 10.34 -11.12 1.17
C ALA A 29 10.15 -11.71 -0.23
N ALA A 30 9.62 -12.93 -0.33
CA ALA A 30 9.26 -13.54 -1.62
C ALA A 30 8.18 -12.73 -2.36
N GLY A 31 7.23 -12.14 -1.64
CA GLY A 31 6.24 -11.22 -2.21
C GLY A 31 6.89 -9.95 -2.78
N LEU A 32 7.80 -9.32 -2.02
CA LEU A 32 8.50 -8.12 -2.48
C LEU A 32 9.33 -8.37 -3.74
N LEU A 33 9.91 -9.56 -3.89
CA LEU A 33 10.67 -9.93 -5.09
C LEU A 33 9.81 -10.01 -6.35
N LYS A 34 8.51 -10.34 -6.24
CA LYS A 34 7.59 -10.34 -7.38
C LYS A 34 7.33 -8.94 -7.92
N ASP A 35 7.29 -7.95 -7.02
CA ASP A 35 7.04 -6.54 -7.32
C ASP A 35 8.32 -5.69 -7.17
N TYR A 36 9.50 -6.28 -7.36
CA TYR A 36 10.78 -5.70 -6.97
C TYR A 36 10.99 -4.28 -7.48
N ASP A 37 10.79 -4.03 -8.77
CA ASP A 37 11.01 -2.72 -9.37
C ASP A 37 10.05 -1.67 -8.80
N ALA A 38 8.78 -2.04 -8.61
CA ALA A 38 7.79 -1.15 -8.00
C ALA A 38 8.16 -0.81 -6.56
N VAL A 39 8.60 -1.79 -5.77
CA VAL A 39 9.05 -1.59 -4.38
C VAL A 39 10.30 -0.72 -4.34
N ARG A 40 11.31 -1.02 -5.17
CA ARG A 40 12.55 -0.24 -5.25
C ARG A 40 12.27 1.20 -5.65
N ASN A 41 11.39 1.41 -6.62
CA ASN A 41 10.98 2.75 -7.05
C ASN A 41 10.22 3.49 -5.94
N GLY A 42 9.29 2.84 -5.24
CA GLY A 42 8.58 3.40 -4.09
C GLY A 42 9.52 3.78 -2.93
N LEU A 43 10.65 3.08 -2.80
CA LEU A 43 11.70 3.36 -1.83
C LEU A 43 12.76 4.36 -2.31
N THR A 44 12.71 4.84 -3.54
CA THR A 44 13.77 5.69 -4.13
C THR A 44 13.24 7.02 -4.64
N LEU A 45 12.11 6.97 -5.35
CA LEU A 45 11.53 8.15 -5.98
C LEU A 45 10.84 9.06 -4.96
N ALA A 46 10.69 10.33 -5.34
CA ALA A 46 10.00 11.31 -4.51
C ALA A 46 8.47 11.09 -4.45
N TRP A 47 7.93 10.38 -5.43
CA TRP A 47 6.50 10.15 -5.62
C TRP A 47 5.94 9.17 -4.58
N SER A 48 4.69 9.39 -4.18
CA SER A 48 3.97 8.48 -3.28
C SER A 48 2.52 8.30 -3.75
N SER A 49 1.96 7.14 -3.46
CA SER A 49 0.54 6.82 -3.66
C SER A 49 -0.35 7.43 -2.57
N GLY A 50 0.19 8.20 -1.63
CA GLY A 50 -0.52 8.62 -0.40
C GLY A 50 -1.82 9.39 -0.64
N ALA A 51 -1.85 10.29 -1.63
CA ALA A 51 -3.08 11.01 -1.98
C ALA A 51 -4.16 10.07 -2.55
N VAL A 52 -3.75 9.13 -3.41
CA VAL A 52 -4.64 8.12 -4.02
C VAL A 52 -5.15 7.16 -2.94
N GLU A 53 -4.26 6.67 -2.07
CA GLU A 53 -4.61 5.79 -0.95
C GLU A 53 -5.54 6.49 0.05
N GLY A 54 -5.32 7.78 0.33
CA GLY A 54 -6.21 8.59 1.15
C GLY A 54 -7.62 8.70 0.56
N ALA A 55 -7.73 8.97 -0.74
CA ALA A 55 -9.01 9.01 -1.44
C ALA A 55 -9.71 7.63 -1.40
N VAL A 56 -8.98 6.54 -1.68
CA VAL A 56 -9.51 5.18 -1.60
C VAL A 56 -9.93 4.83 -0.16
N GLY A 57 -9.18 5.26 0.85
CA GLY A 57 -9.49 5.09 2.26
C GLY A 57 -10.80 5.79 2.65
N ARG A 58 -10.97 7.06 2.24
CA ARG A 58 -12.22 7.81 2.42
C ARG A 58 -13.40 7.06 1.78
N LEU A 59 -13.24 6.58 0.54
CA LEU A 59 -14.28 5.82 -0.16
C LEU A 59 -14.64 4.51 0.58
N LYS A 60 -13.63 3.74 1.02
CA LYS A 60 -13.82 2.51 1.80
C LYS A 60 -14.54 2.79 3.13
N SER A 61 -14.18 3.89 3.80
CA SER A 61 -14.84 4.32 5.05
C SER A 61 -16.31 4.64 4.83
N ILE A 62 -16.64 5.44 3.81
CA ILE A 62 -18.03 5.76 3.45
C ILE A 62 -18.82 4.48 3.16
N LYS A 63 -18.28 3.57 2.34
CA LYS A 63 -18.93 2.29 2.03
C LYS A 63 -19.14 1.43 3.29
N ARG A 64 -18.20 1.45 4.24
CA ARG A 64 -18.28 0.70 5.50
C ARG A 64 -19.30 1.29 6.47
N GLN A 65 -19.41 2.61 6.58
CA GLN A 65 -20.48 3.30 7.34
C GLN A 65 -21.89 2.89 6.85
N MET A 66 -21.99 2.48 5.60
CA MET A 66 -23.24 2.07 4.97
C MET A 66 -23.43 0.55 4.99
N TYR A 67 -22.63 -0.19 5.77
CA TYR A 67 -22.69 -1.65 5.90
C TYR A 67 -22.65 -2.38 4.55
N GLY A 68 -21.92 -1.83 3.56
CA GLY A 68 -21.83 -2.41 2.21
C GLY A 68 -23.09 -2.26 1.34
N ARG A 69 -24.13 -1.57 1.83
CA ARG A 69 -25.41 -1.37 1.11
C ARG A 69 -25.38 -0.18 0.13
N ALA A 70 -24.22 0.45 -0.04
CA ALA A 70 -24.03 1.53 -0.98
C ALA A 70 -23.82 0.98 -2.40
N ASN A 71 -24.89 0.94 -3.20
CA ASN A 71 -24.73 0.84 -4.65
C ASN A 71 -23.98 2.07 -5.19
N PHE A 72 -23.54 2.01 -6.45
CA PHE A 72 -22.68 3.07 -7.01
C PHE A 72 -23.34 4.46 -6.93
N ASP A 73 -24.63 4.57 -7.26
CA ASP A 73 -25.35 5.85 -7.25
C ASP A 73 -25.38 6.47 -5.85
N LEU A 74 -25.64 5.66 -4.83
CA LEU A 74 -25.70 6.11 -3.45
C LEU A 74 -24.29 6.48 -2.91
N LEU A 75 -23.26 5.70 -3.28
CA LEU A 75 -21.87 6.03 -2.95
C LEU A 75 -21.44 7.35 -3.60
N ARG A 76 -21.76 7.54 -4.88
CA ARG A 76 -21.47 8.77 -5.63
C ARG A 76 -22.12 9.98 -4.98
N ARG A 77 -23.41 9.90 -4.63
CA ARG A 77 -24.13 10.98 -3.93
C ARG A 77 -23.45 11.34 -2.61
N ARG A 78 -23.08 10.35 -1.80
CA ARG A 78 -22.45 10.58 -0.49
C ARG A 78 -21.03 11.15 -0.58
N VAL A 79 -20.32 10.89 -1.68
CA VAL A 79 -18.98 11.45 -1.93
C VAL A 79 -19.06 12.90 -2.40
N LEU A 80 -19.99 13.21 -3.30
CA LEU A 80 -20.13 14.53 -3.93
C LEU A 80 -20.91 15.53 -3.08
N LEU A 81 -21.82 15.09 -2.22
CA LEU A 81 -22.68 15.97 -1.42
C LEU A 81 -22.16 16.22 0.01
N ASN A 82 -21.12 15.50 0.46
CA ASN A 82 -20.46 15.70 1.76
C ASN A 82 -19.08 16.39 1.59
N SER A 83 -19.01 17.44 0.77
CA SER A 83 -17.82 18.31 0.61
C SER A 83 -17.98 19.59 1.43
#